data_AF-A0A5N5MQM7-F1
#
_entry.id   AF-A0A5N5MQM7-F1
#
_cell.length_a   1.000
_cell.length_b   1.000
_cell.length_c   1.000
_cell.angle_alpha   90.00
_cell.angle_beta   90.00
_cell.angle_gamma   90.00
#
_symmetry.space_group_name_H-M   'P 1'
#
loop_
_entity.id
_entity.type
_entity.pdbx_description
1 polymer ?
#
loop_
_entity_poly.entity_id
_entity_poly.type
_entity_poly.pdbx_seq_one_letter_code
_entity_poly.pdbx_strand_id
1 'polypeptide(L)'
;MDAAAPNYYYPGGNVNLPEKLAEALEPLRASHLPIARWTQAALMDEFLTVKLFIRSVKIVTSIGDAAVRDELCTLGIQGNFWDQNHLCTPLQFYKFCAWLKTPEGAEGLRTVQKRISLLKKARRGQDVRTLASVQLLKYQLSDLSQARKGKIAELGSEIAELRRQLAMKQAELDRLDAEDRPASDYKALDEQAMTRLCVERYEEECLDAGKDMAPRTEELLEVGRTRYSKKRRT
;
A
#
# COMPACT_ATOMS: atom_id res chain seq x y z
N MET A 1 41.88 55.80 44.28
CA MET A 1 41.28 55.96 42.94
C MET A 1 40.77 54.60 42.53
N ASP A 2 39.54 54.26 42.94
CA ASP A 2 38.90 53.00 42.59
C ASP A 2 38.29 53.13 41.20
N ALA A 3 38.85 52.40 40.24
CA ALA A 3 38.30 52.31 38.90
C ALA A 3 37.01 51.49 38.96
N ALA A 4 35.87 52.17 38.80
CA ALA A 4 34.57 51.52 38.67
C ALA A 4 34.59 50.58 37.45
N ALA A 5 34.25 49.31 37.68
CA ALA A 5 34.15 48.32 36.62
C ALA A 5 33.08 48.75 35.59
N PRO A 6 33.35 48.60 34.28
CA PRO A 6 32.41 49.01 33.25
C PRO A 6 31.10 48.22 33.34
N ASN A 7 29.99 48.95 33.46
CA ASN A 7 28.63 48.43 33.48
C ASN A 7 28.16 48.19 32.04
N TYR A 8 28.29 46.96 31.54
CA TYR A 8 27.85 46.58 30.20
C TYR A 8 26.34 46.28 30.19
N TYR A 9 25.60 47.02 29.36
CA TYR A 9 24.20 46.74 29.06
C TYR A 9 24.08 45.52 28.13
N TYR A 10 23.37 44.48 28.57
CA TYR A 10 23.00 43.33 27.73
C TYR A 10 21.49 43.38 27.40
N PRO A 11 21.10 43.50 26.12
CA PRO A 11 19.70 43.45 25.73
C PRO A 11 19.21 42.00 25.71
N GLY A 12 18.38 41.65 26.69
CA GLY A 12 17.71 40.35 26.72
C GLY A 12 17.15 40.08 28.11
N GLY A 13 15.83 39.92 28.20
CA GLY A 13 15.13 39.63 29.46
C GLY A 13 15.76 38.47 30.23
N ASN A 14 15.58 38.52 31.55
CA ASN A 14 16.15 37.62 32.56
C ASN A 14 15.73 36.16 32.31
N VAL A 15 16.37 35.52 31.33
CA VAL A 15 16.20 34.10 31.04
C VAL A 15 17.25 33.39 31.89
N ASN A 16 16.80 32.63 32.89
CA ASN A 16 17.68 31.80 33.71
C ASN A 16 18.27 30.67 32.85
N LEU A 17 19.38 30.96 32.17
CA LEU A 17 20.07 30.05 31.27
C LEU A 17 20.59 28.79 31.99
N PRO A 18 21.13 28.88 33.22
CA PRO A 18 21.49 27.70 34.02
C PRO A 18 20.33 26.73 34.26
N GLU A 19 19.15 27.23 34.64
CA GLU A 19 17.96 26.39 34.85
C GLU A 19 17.54 25.69 33.56
N LYS A 20 17.48 26.43 32.44
CA LYS A 20 17.14 25.84 31.13
C LYS A 20 18.14 24.79 30.66
N LEU A 21 19.42 24.95 31.02
CA LEU A 21 20.45 23.96 30.71
C LEU A 21 20.23 22.68 31.52
N ALA A 22 19.95 22.80 32.83
CA ALA A 22 19.67 21.67 33.69
C ALA A 22 18.42 20.89 33.20
N GLU A 23 17.33 21.59 32.90
CA GLU A 23 16.11 20.99 32.34
C GLU A 23 16.38 20.24 31.03
N ALA A 24 17.19 20.82 30.13
CA ALA A 24 17.49 20.20 28.85
C ALA A 24 18.33 18.93 29.00
N LEU A 25 19.16 18.84 30.04
CA LEU A 25 20.08 17.72 30.28
C LEU A 25 19.49 16.61 31.16
N GLU A 26 18.39 16.87 31.88
CA GLU A 26 17.77 15.91 32.79
C GLU A 26 17.55 14.51 32.17
N PRO A 27 17.09 14.37 30.90
CA PRO A 27 16.91 13.05 30.30
C PRO A 27 18.20 12.22 30.13
N LEU A 28 19.37 12.85 30.20
CA LEU A 28 20.69 12.21 30.07
C LEU A 28 21.29 11.80 31.42
N ARG A 29 20.64 12.12 32.55
CA ARG A 29 21.16 11.80 33.89
C ARG A 29 21.41 10.31 34.09
N ALA A 30 20.64 9.45 33.42
CA ALA A 30 20.80 8.00 33.48
C ALA A 30 21.95 7.46 32.60
N SER A 31 22.45 8.23 31.62
CA SER A 31 23.38 7.74 30.58
C SER A 31 24.87 7.81 30.96
N HIS A 32 25.19 7.92 32.26
CA HIS A 32 26.55 7.99 32.82
C HIS A 32 27.44 9.12 32.24
N LEU A 33 26.83 10.14 31.63
CA LEU A 33 27.53 11.35 31.20
C LEU A 33 27.79 12.28 32.40
N PRO A 34 28.89 13.05 32.41
CA PRO A 34 29.24 13.93 33.51
C PRO A 34 28.43 15.24 33.46
N ILE A 35 27.10 15.15 33.35
CA ILE A 35 26.20 16.30 33.17
C ILE A 35 26.33 17.36 34.28
N ALA A 36 26.71 16.94 35.50
CA ALA A 36 26.94 17.84 36.63
C ALA A 36 28.13 18.79 36.39
N ARG A 37 29.08 18.41 35.52
CA ARG A 37 30.23 19.23 35.13
C ARG A 37 29.93 20.15 33.95
N TRP A 38 28.85 19.91 33.22
CA TRP A 38 28.45 20.71 32.05
C TRP A 38 27.71 21.97 32.47
N THR A 39 28.42 22.86 33.16
CA THR A 39 27.90 24.15 33.63
C THR A 39 27.95 25.21 32.53
N GLN A 40 27.27 26.35 32.75
CA GLN A 40 27.39 27.50 31.85
C GLN A 40 28.85 27.95 31.69
N ALA A 41 29.66 27.94 32.76
CA ALA A 41 31.08 28.29 32.69
C ALA A 41 31.84 27.31 31.78
N ALA A 42 31.66 26.00 31.99
CA ALA A 42 32.32 24.97 31.18
C ALA A 42 31.97 25.07 29.68
N LEU A 43 30.72 25.43 29.35
CA LEU A 43 30.32 25.67 27.97
C LEU A 43 31.01 26.91 27.38
N MET A 44 31.12 27.99 28.16
CA MET A 44 31.77 29.22 27.72
C MET A 44 33.28 29.03 27.52
N ASP A 45 33.94 28.22 28.36
CA ASP A 45 35.35 27.86 28.22
C ASP A 45 35.63 27.12 26.90
N GLU A 46 34.64 26.39 26.37
CA GLU A 46 34.69 25.71 25.08
C GLU A 46 34.06 26.54 23.93
N PHE A 47 33.83 27.83 24.13
CA PHE A 47 33.24 28.76 23.16
C PHE A 47 31.82 28.37 22.69
N LEU A 48 31.05 27.69 23.53
CA LEU A 48 29.67 27.29 23.25
C LEU A 48 28.68 28.14 24.04
N THR A 49 27.75 28.79 23.34
CA THR A 49 26.63 29.45 24.03
C THR A 49 25.62 28.41 24.54
N VAL A 50 25.05 28.64 25.73
CA VAL A 50 24.04 27.75 26.34
C VAL A 50 22.87 27.47 25.38
N LYS A 51 22.38 28.51 24.68
CA LYS A 51 21.27 28.38 23.72
C LYS A 51 21.62 27.47 22.54
N LEU A 52 22.83 27.59 22.00
CA LEU A 52 23.30 26.76 20.89
C LEU A 52 23.45 25.30 21.32
N PHE A 53 24.06 25.08 22.49
CA PHE A 53 24.25 23.76 23.05
C PHE A 53 22.92 23.03 23.27
N ILE A 54 21.97 23.68 23.96
CA ILE A 54 20.62 23.13 24.19
C ILE A 54 19.93 22.76 22.87
N ARG A 55 20.01 23.63 21.84
CA ARG A 55 19.42 23.35 20.52
C ARG A 55 20.01 22.11 19.87
N SER A 56 21.29 21.84 20.06
CA SER A 56 21.93 20.64 19.53
C SER A 56 21.59 19.40 20.34
N VAL A 57 21.67 19.46 21.66
CA VAL A 57 21.42 18.31 22.54
C VAL A 57 19.97 17.81 22.48
N LYS A 58 19.02 18.68 22.13
CA LYS A 58 17.60 18.33 21.92
C LYS A 58 17.37 17.14 20.97
N ILE A 59 18.27 16.88 20.02
CA ILE A 59 18.15 15.71 19.13
C ILE A 59 18.20 14.39 19.90
N VAL A 60 19.01 14.34 20.98
CA VAL A 60 19.14 13.16 21.83
C VAL A 60 18.15 13.22 22.99
N THR A 61 17.97 14.38 23.63
CA THR A 61 17.11 14.49 24.83
C THR A 61 15.62 14.43 24.55
N SER A 62 15.19 14.68 23.31
CA SER A 62 13.80 14.45 22.89
C SER A 62 13.44 12.98 22.69
N ILE A 63 14.42 12.08 22.64
CA ILE A 63 14.19 10.64 22.52
C ILE A 63 13.72 10.13 23.88
N GLY A 64 12.46 9.72 24.01
CA GLY A 64 11.90 9.25 25.28
C GLY A 64 12.50 7.94 25.80
N ASP A 65 12.96 7.07 24.91
CA ASP A 65 13.46 5.74 25.23
C ASP A 65 14.91 5.75 25.75
N ALA A 66 15.12 5.46 27.03
CA ALA A 66 16.45 5.47 27.66
C ALA A 66 17.42 4.50 26.97
N ALA A 67 16.96 3.31 26.58
CA ALA A 67 17.80 2.32 25.91
C ALA A 67 18.33 2.81 24.55
N VAL A 68 17.54 3.64 23.84
CA VAL A 68 18.00 4.26 22.59
C VAL A 68 19.06 5.32 22.88
N ARG A 69 18.89 6.12 23.95
CA ARG A 69 19.89 7.13 24.34
C ARG A 69 21.22 6.50 24.75
N ASP A 70 21.19 5.42 25.52
CA ASP A 70 22.41 4.72 25.95
C ASP A 70 23.14 4.08 24.76
N GLU A 71 22.42 3.47 23.83
CA GLU A 71 23.01 2.93 22.61
C GLU A 71 23.55 4.04 21.68
N LEU A 72 22.95 5.24 21.67
CA LEU A 72 23.52 6.40 20.99
C LEU A 72 24.82 6.87 21.64
N CYS A 73 24.94 6.79 22.97
CA CYS A 73 26.22 7.07 23.63
C CYS A 73 27.28 6.03 23.22
N THR A 74 26.92 4.75 23.12
CA THR A 74 27.80 3.70 22.58
C THR A 74 28.22 4.00 21.14
N LEU A 75 27.29 4.48 20.29
CA LEU A 75 27.59 4.91 18.94
C LEU A 75 28.58 6.10 18.91
N GLY A 76 28.45 7.04 19.84
CA GLY A 76 29.39 8.14 20.01
C GLY A 76 30.81 7.67 20.35
N ILE A 77 30.93 6.67 21.22
CA ILE A 77 32.22 6.04 21.55
C ILE A 77 32.79 5.32 20.32
N GLN A 78 32.00 4.50 19.64
CA GLN A 78 32.43 3.78 18.44
C GLN A 78 32.83 4.71 17.29
N GLY A 79 32.17 5.87 17.21
CA GLY A 79 32.48 6.94 16.25
C GLY A 79 33.67 7.81 16.64
N ASN A 80 34.37 7.49 17.74
CA ASN A 80 35.52 8.24 18.27
C ASN A 80 35.20 9.72 18.57
N PHE A 81 33.96 10.04 18.98
CA PHE A 81 33.63 11.39 19.45
C PHE A 81 34.18 11.64 20.87
N TRP A 82 34.23 10.59 21.69
CA TRP A 82 34.86 10.53 23.01
C TRP A 82 35.18 9.07 23.36
N ASP A 83 36.09 8.85 24.31
CA ASP A 83 36.53 7.48 24.64
C ASP A 83 35.60 6.77 25.63
N GLN A 84 35.13 7.49 26.65
CA GLN A 84 34.32 6.94 27.73
C GLN A 84 33.27 7.97 28.17
N ASN A 85 32.04 7.52 28.47
CA ASN A 85 30.92 8.44 28.76
C ASN A 85 31.23 9.44 29.88
N HIS A 86 31.88 9.00 30.96
CA HIS A 86 32.19 9.86 32.10
C HIS A 86 33.30 10.91 31.83
N LEU A 87 34.03 10.78 30.72
CA LEU A 87 35.05 11.72 30.26
C LEU A 87 34.55 12.64 29.15
N CYS A 88 33.30 12.47 28.69
CA CYS A 88 32.73 13.25 27.60
C CYS A 88 32.64 14.74 27.97
N THR A 89 33.29 15.60 27.19
CA THR A 89 33.20 17.05 27.35
C THR A 89 31.96 17.61 26.63
N PRO A 90 31.46 18.80 27.03
CA PRO A 90 30.32 19.41 26.34
C PRO A 90 30.57 19.59 24.83
N LEU A 91 31.78 19.97 24.42
CA LEU A 91 32.15 20.17 23.03
C LEU A 91 32.13 18.87 22.24
N GLN A 92 32.63 17.77 22.81
CA GLN A 92 32.57 16.45 22.17
C GLN A 92 31.11 16.03 21.96
N PHE A 93 30.28 16.17 23.00
CA PHE A 93 28.88 15.84 22.92
C PHE A 93 28.11 16.73 21.94
N TYR A 94 28.43 18.03 21.90
CA TYR A 94 27.89 18.97 20.92
C TYR A 94 28.22 18.57 19.49
N LYS A 95 29.49 18.22 19.22
CA LYS A 95 29.95 17.76 17.89
C LYS A 95 29.22 16.50 17.45
N PHE A 96 29.02 15.54 18.36
CA PHE A 96 28.21 14.36 18.08
C PHE A 96 26.75 14.70 17.79
N CYS A 97 26.13 15.57 18.59
CA CYS A 97 24.76 16.02 18.34
C CYS A 97 24.63 16.80 17.01
N ALA A 98 25.67 17.51 16.60
CA ALA A 98 25.74 18.16 15.30
C ALA A 98 25.86 17.13 14.17
N TRP A 99 26.71 16.11 14.34
CA TRP A 99 26.83 15.00 13.39
C TRP A 99 25.53 14.22 13.23
N LEU A 100 24.76 13.98 14.30
CA LEU A 100 23.44 13.34 14.21
C LEU A 100 22.44 14.08 13.31
N LYS A 101 22.69 15.35 12.97
CA LYS A 101 21.87 16.14 12.02
C LYS A 101 22.30 15.95 10.56
N THR A 102 23.47 15.37 10.30
CA THR A 102 23.90 15.06 8.93
C THR A 102 23.17 13.82 8.42
N PRO A 103 23.17 13.54 7.10
CA PRO A 103 22.58 12.33 6.55
C PRO A 103 23.19 11.05 7.15
N GLU A 104 24.50 11.02 7.37
CA GLU A 104 25.20 9.87 7.95
C GLU A 104 24.77 9.64 9.40
N GLY A 105 24.74 10.70 10.21
CA GLY A 105 24.31 10.59 11.60
C GLY A 105 22.84 10.25 11.76
N ALA A 106 21.98 10.76 10.87
CA ALA A 106 20.57 10.41 10.84
C ALA A 106 20.35 8.92 10.53
N GLU A 107 21.13 8.33 9.62
CA GLU A 107 21.07 6.90 9.33
C GLU A 107 21.58 6.05 10.51
N GLY A 108 22.64 6.49 11.19
CA GLY A 108 23.10 5.89 12.44
C GLY A 108 22.01 5.88 13.52
N LEU A 109 21.33 7.00 13.73
CA LEU A 109 20.20 7.11 14.65
C LEU A 109 19.06 6.15 14.32
N ARG A 110 18.65 6.08 13.04
CA ARG A 110 17.61 5.13 12.59
C ARG A 110 18.02 3.69 12.84
N THR A 111 19.28 3.35 12.59
CA THR A 111 19.82 2.00 12.82
C THR A 111 19.74 1.62 14.29
N VAL A 112 20.13 2.53 15.19
CA VAL A 112 20.03 2.33 16.64
C VAL A 112 18.57 2.14 17.07
N GLN A 113 17.67 3.02 16.64
CA GLN A 113 16.24 2.92 16.95
C GLN A 113 15.63 1.59 16.47
N LYS A 114 15.98 1.17 15.25
CA LYS A 114 15.54 -0.12 14.68
C LYS A 114 16.07 -1.29 15.50
N ARG A 115 17.36 -1.26 15.87
CA ARG A 115 17.98 -2.31 16.70
C ARG A 115 17.31 -2.45 18.05
N ILE A 116 17.07 -1.35 18.77
CA ILE A 116 16.37 -1.38 20.06
C ILE A 116 14.91 -1.85 19.91
N SER A 117 14.22 -1.43 18.85
CA SER A 117 12.86 -1.93 18.55
C SER A 117 12.84 -3.44 18.31
N LEU A 118 13.86 -3.99 17.63
CA LEU A 118 14.01 -5.44 17.43
C LEU A 118 14.31 -6.16 18.73
N LEU A 119 15.21 -5.61 19.57
CA LEU A 119 15.54 -6.16 20.89
C LEU A 119 14.30 -6.24 21.80
N LYS A 120 13.46 -5.19 21.81
CA LYS A 120 12.20 -5.20 22.58
C LYS A 120 11.20 -6.23 22.09
N LYS A 121 11.26 -6.61 20.81
CA LYS A 121 10.41 -7.65 20.20
C LYS A 121 10.99 -9.05 20.38
N ALA A 122 12.26 -9.18 20.73
CA ALA A 122 12.92 -10.46 20.92
C ALA A 122 12.40 -11.13 22.20
N ARG A 123 12.01 -12.41 22.11
CA ARG A 123 11.72 -13.22 23.29
C ARG A 123 13.04 -13.63 23.95
N ARG A 124 13.02 -13.95 25.26
CA ARG A 124 14.20 -14.43 26.00
C ARG A 124 14.89 -15.56 25.21
N GLY A 125 16.18 -15.37 24.89
CA GLY A 125 17.00 -16.35 24.17
C GLY A 125 17.02 -16.20 22.64
N GLN A 126 16.32 -15.22 22.04
CA GLN A 126 16.39 -14.96 20.60
C GLN A 126 17.43 -13.89 20.27
N ASP A 127 18.32 -14.20 19.32
CA ASP A 127 19.26 -13.25 18.76
C ASP A 127 18.56 -12.24 17.83
N VAL A 128 19.05 -10.99 17.83
CA VAL A 128 18.55 -9.89 16.99
C VAL A 128 18.67 -10.24 15.52
N ARG A 129 19.75 -10.94 15.13
CA ARG A 129 19.97 -11.39 13.75
C ARG A 129 18.87 -12.35 13.31
N THR A 130 18.51 -13.32 14.14
CA THR A 130 17.41 -14.26 13.87
C THR A 130 16.09 -13.53 13.71
N LEU A 131 15.81 -12.53 14.56
CA LEU A 131 14.56 -11.77 14.48
C LEU A 131 14.48 -10.91 13.22
N ALA A 132 15.60 -10.31 12.80
CA ALA A 132 15.70 -9.60 11.53
C ALA A 132 15.47 -10.54 10.33
N SER A 133 16.07 -11.74 10.33
CA SER A 133 15.84 -12.74 9.28
C SER A 133 14.38 -13.21 9.23
N VAL A 134 13.74 -13.40 10.38
CA VAL A 134 12.31 -13.76 10.44
C VAL A 134 11.44 -12.64 9.87
N GLN A 135 11.76 -11.38 10.14
CA GLN A 135 11.03 -10.25 9.54
C GLN A 135 11.23 -10.19 8.03
N LEU A 136 12.46 -10.36 7.55
CA LEU A 136 12.75 -10.41 6.11
C LEU A 136 11.97 -11.53 5.42
N LEU A 137 11.95 -12.73 6.01
CA LEU A 137 11.17 -13.85 5.48
C LEU A 137 9.67 -13.54 5.44
N LYS A 138 9.13 -12.87 6.47
CA LYS A 138 7.72 -12.43 6.46
C LYS A 138 7.42 -11.46 5.33
N TYR A 139 8.31 -10.52 5.04
CA TYR A 139 8.17 -9.62 3.90
C TYR A 139 8.18 -10.39 2.58
N GLN A 140 9.16 -11.28 2.40
CA GLN A 140 9.23 -12.13 1.19
C GLN A 140 7.98 -12.99 0.99
N LEU A 141 7.45 -13.58 2.06
CA LEU A 141 6.20 -14.36 2.00
C LEU A 141 4.98 -13.48 1.65
N SER A 142 4.95 -12.24 2.15
CA SER A 142 3.91 -11.28 1.81
C SER A 142 3.96 -10.91 0.32
N ASP A 143 5.16 -10.61 -0.20
CA ASP A 143 5.37 -10.26 -1.60
C ASP A 143 5.00 -11.43 -2.52
N LEU A 144 5.43 -12.64 -2.17
CA LEU A 144 5.03 -13.87 -2.89
C LEU A 144 3.52 -14.10 -2.86
N SER A 145 2.87 -13.88 -1.72
CA SER A 145 1.41 -13.98 -1.60
C SER A 145 0.70 -12.96 -2.49
N GLN A 146 1.18 -11.71 -2.54
CA GLN A 146 0.62 -10.69 -3.43
C GLN A 146 0.84 -11.03 -4.90
N ALA A 147 2.05 -11.44 -5.29
CA ALA A 147 2.35 -11.85 -6.66
C ALA A 147 1.47 -13.05 -7.09
N ARG A 148 1.30 -14.03 -6.21
CA ARG A 148 0.42 -15.19 -6.45
C ARG A 148 -1.03 -14.76 -6.65
N LYS A 149 -1.56 -13.86 -5.80
CA LYS A 149 -2.92 -13.34 -5.96
C LYS A 149 -3.08 -12.59 -7.29
N GLY A 150 -2.09 -11.79 -7.68
CA GLY A 150 -2.06 -11.12 -8.98
C GLY A 150 -2.16 -12.11 -10.14
N LYS A 151 -1.33 -13.16 -10.13
CA LYS A 151 -1.36 -14.19 -11.18
C LYS A 151 -2.66 -15.00 -11.20
N ILE A 152 -3.24 -15.31 -10.04
CA ILE A 152 -4.55 -15.97 -9.96
C ILE A 152 -5.64 -15.08 -10.59
N ALA A 153 -5.61 -13.77 -10.33
CA ALA A 153 -6.58 -12.85 -10.90
C ALA A 153 -6.44 -12.73 -12.42
N GLU A 154 -5.21 -12.62 -12.92
CA GLU A 154 -4.90 -12.57 -14.37
C GLU A 154 -5.38 -13.84 -15.09
N LEU A 155 -4.98 -15.01 -14.60
CA LEU A 155 -5.42 -16.30 -15.16
C LEU A 155 -6.93 -16.50 -15.02
N GLY A 156 -7.53 -16.02 -13.92
CA GLY A 156 -8.97 -16.07 -13.71
C GLY A 156 -9.74 -15.24 -14.75
N SER A 157 -9.21 -14.07 -15.12
CA SER A 157 -9.76 -13.24 -16.19
C SER A 157 -9.65 -13.92 -17.56
N GLU A 158 -8.50 -14.54 -17.85
CA GLU A 158 -8.28 -15.26 -19.10
C GLU A 158 -9.21 -16.47 -19.22
N ILE A 159 -9.37 -17.26 -18.15
CA ILE A 159 -10.31 -18.39 -18.10
C ILE A 159 -11.75 -17.91 -18.34
N ALA A 160 -12.14 -16.77 -17.76
CA ALA A 160 -13.48 -16.22 -17.95
C ALA A 160 -13.73 -15.83 -19.42
N GLU A 161 -12.75 -15.20 -20.06
CA GLU A 161 -12.83 -14.83 -21.48
C GLU A 161 -12.87 -16.07 -22.39
N LEU A 162 -12.00 -17.05 -22.16
CA LEU A 162 -12.00 -18.31 -22.91
C LEU A 162 -13.33 -19.06 -22.76
N ARG A 163 -13.94 -19.06 -21.58
CA ARG A 163 -15.29 -19.64 -21.37
C ARG A 163 -16.36 -18.91 -22.17
N ARG A 164 -16.26 -17.58 -22.29
CA ARG A 164 -17.17 -16.78 -23.12
C ARG A 164 -17.02 -17.14 -24.60
N GLN A 165 -15.79 -17.29 -25.07
CA GLN A 165 -15.52 -17.69 -26.46
C GLN A 165 -16.03 -19.10 -26.78
N LEU A 166 -15.82 -20.06 -25.87
CA LEU A 166 -16.39 -21.41 -25.99
C LEU A 166 -17.92 -21.37 -26.08
N ALA A 167 -18.58 -20.57 -25.24
CA ALA A 167 -20.04 -20.42 -25.30
C ALA A 167 -20.52 -19.84 -26.64
N MET A 168 -19.80 -18.87 -27.21
CA MET A 168 -20.13 -18.33 -28.53
C MET A 168 -19.97 -19.38 -29.64
N LYS A 169 -18.88 -20.16 -29.60
CA LYS A 169 -18.63 -21.23 -30.58
C LYS A 169 -19.63 -22.38 -30.47
N GLN A 170 -20.04 -22.72 -29.26
CA GLN A 170 -21.11 -23.71 -29.06
C GLN A 170 -22.44 -23.22 -29.62
N ALA A 171 -22.81 -21.96 -29.40
CA ALA A 171 -24.04 -21.40 -29.97
C ALA A 171 -24.01 -21.31 -31.50
N GLU A 172 -22.83 -21.12 -32.10
CA GLU A 172 -22.63 -21.20 -33.56
C GLU A 172 -22.83 -22.62 -34.08
N LEU A 173 -22.26 -23.62 -33.40
CA LEU A 173 -22.46 -25.04 -33.71
C LEU A 173 -23.94 -25.42 -33.62
N ASP A 174 -24.61 -25.05 -32.53
CA ASP A 174 -26.02 -25.37 -32.30
C ASP A 174 -26.94 -24.73 -33.37
N ARG A 175 -26.54 -23.59 -33.95
CA ARG A 175 -27.25 -22.97 -35.08
C ARG A 175 -27.08 -23.77 -36.37
N LEU A 176 -25.84 -24.17 -36.68
CA LEU A 176 -25.56 -24.98 -37.86
C LEU A 176 -26.28 -26.33 -37.77
N ASP A 177 -26.26 -26.98 -36.60
CA ASP A 177 -27.01 -28.23 -36.37
C ASP A 177 -28.53 -28.06 -36.50
N ALA A 178 -29.06 -26.85 -36.21
CA ALA A 178 -30.47 -26.54 -36.41
C ALA A 178 -30.82 -26.31 -37.89
N GLU A 179 -29.91 -25.73 -38.68
CA GLU A 179 -30.05 -25.50 -40.11
C GLU A 179 -29.92 -26.82 -40.90
N ASP A 180 -28.93 -27.65 -40.55
CA ASP A 180 -28.61 -28.91 -41.22
C ASP A 180 -29.33 -30.13 -40.61
N ARG A 181 -30.58 -29.97 -40.15
CA ARG A 181 -31.35 -31.12 -39.65
C ARG A 181 -31.51 -32.15 -40.76
N PRO A 182 -31.05 -33.41 -40.56
CA PRO A 182 -31.13 -34.42 -41.59
C PRO A 182 -32.59 -34.71 -41.94
N ALA A 183 -32.86 -34.95 -43.23
CA ALA A 183 -34.20 -35.25 -43.73
C ALA A 183 -34.87 -36.46 -43.04
N SER A 184 -34.08 -37.33 -42.39
CA SER A 184 -34.56 -38.43 -41.55
C SER A 184 -35.34 -37.98 -40.31
N ASP A 185 -35.11 -36.76 -39.82
CA ASP A 185 -35.81 -36.18 -38.66
C ASP A 185 -37.08 -35.39 -39.06
N TYR A 186 -37.45 -35.39 -40.34
CA TYR A 186 -38.67 -34.74 -40.81
C TYR A 186 -39.91 -35.47 -40.29
N LYS A 187 -40.65 -34.81 -39.40
CA LYS A 187 -42.02 -35.20 -39.05
C LYS A 187 -42.99 -34.43 -39.94
N ALA A 188 -43.79 -35.16 -40.72
CA ALA A 188 -44.88 -34.56 -41.49
C ALA A 188 -45.78 -33.76 -40.54
N LEU A 189 -46.02 -32.49 -40.88
CA LEU A 189 -46.95 -31.63 -40.15
C LEU A 189 -48.36 -32.22 -40.20
N ASP A 190 -49.06 -32.19 -39.06
CA ASP A 190 -50.48 -32.53 -38.98
C ASP A 190 -51.33 -31.61 -39.89
N GLU A 191 -52.47 -32.10 -40.39
CA GLU A 191 -53.30 -31.40 -41.36
C GLU A 191 -53.81 -30.05 -40.82
N GLN A 192 -54.08 -29.97 -39.53
CA GLN A 192 -54.50 -28.73 -38.88
C GLN A 192 -53.36 -27.71 -38.83
N ALA A 193 -52.14 -28.16 -38.53
CA ALA A 193 -50.94 -27.31 -38.51
C ALA A 193 -50.56 -26.82 -39.91
N MET A 194 -50.73 -27.67 -40.93
CA MET A 194 -50.53 -27.30 -42.33
C MET A 194 -51.52 -26.22 -42.78
N THR A 195 -52.80 -26.38 -42.45
CA THR A 195 -53.85 -25.41 -42.78
C THR A 195 -53.58 -24.06 -42.13
N ARG A 196 -53.18 -24.05 -40.86
CA ARG A 196 -52.79 -22.82 -40.14
C ARG A 196 -51.65 -22.08 -40.84
N LEU A 197 -50.58 -22.78 -41.21
CA LEU A 197 -49.43 -22.19 -41.90
C LEU A 197 -49.79 -21.64 -43.30
N CYS A 198 -50.71 -22.30 -44.00
CA CYS A 198 -51.19 -21.82 -45.30
C CYS A 198 -51.96 -20.50 -45.17
N VAL A 199 -52.71 -20.32 -44.07
CA VAL A 199 -53.42 -19.08 -43.76
C VAL A 199 -52.44 -17.98 -43.35
N GLU A 200 -51.49 -18.27 -42.45
CA GLU A 200 -50.47 -17.30 -42.03
C GLU A 200 -49.68 -16.75 -43.24
N ARG A 201 -49.32 -17.61 -44.20
CA ARG A 201 -48.65 -17.19 -45.43
C ARG A 201 -49.53 -16.37 -46.37
N TYR A 202 -50.84 -16.63 -46.40
CA TYR A 202 -51.79 -15.82 -47.14
C TYR A 202 -51.94 -14.42 -46.51
N GLU A 203 -51.94 -14.35 -45.18
CA GLU A 203 -51.98 -13.08 -44.44
C GLU A 203 -50.72 -12.23 -44.71
N GLU A 204 -49.54 -12.85 -44.71
CA GLU A 204 -48.28 -12.19 -45.10
C GLU A 204 -48.31 -11.68 -46.54
N GLU A 205 -48.74 -12.50 -47.51
CA GLU A 205 -48.85 -12.05 -48.92
C GLU A 205 -49.90 -10.93 -49.10
N CYS A 206 -50.96 -10.90 -48.30
CA CYS A 206 -51.95 -9.81 -48.33
C CYS A 206 -51.37 -8.51 -47.74
N LEU A 207 -50.59 -8.61 -46.66
CA LEU A 207 -49.87 -7.49 -46.06
C LEU A 207 -48.83 -6.91 -47.02
N ASP A 208 -48.02 -7.75 -47.65
CA ASP A 208 -47.01 -7.33 -48.64
C ASP A 208 -47.64 -6.70 -49.89
N ALA A 209 -48.83 -7.17 -50.29
CA ALA A 209 -49.58 -6.63 -51.41
C ALA A 209 -50.47 -5.41 -51.05
N GLY A 210 -50.53 -5.02 -49.78
CA GLY A 210 -51.35 -3.91 -49.28
C GLY A 210 -52.86 -4.11 -49.49
N LYS A 211 -53.35 -5.36 -49.45
CA LYS A 211 -54.76 -5.71 -49.67
C LYS A 211 -55.43 -6.12 -48.37
N ASP A 212 -56.72 -5.78 -48.24
CA ASP A 212 -57.53 -6.22 -47.10
C ASP A 212 -57.75 -7.73 -47.13
N MET A 213 -57.62 -8.36 -45.97
CA MET A 213 -57.79 -9.80 -45.79
C MET A 213 -59.26 -10.20 -45.98
N ALA A 214 -59.50 -11.22 -46.80
CA ALA A 214 -60.84 -11.82 -46.92
C ALA A 214 -61.27 -12.50 -45.60
N PRO A 215 -62.58 -12.54 -45.28
CA PRO A 215 -63.06 -13.23 -44.08
C PRO A 215 -62.68 -14.72 -44.13
N ARG A 216 -62.33 -15.30 -42.98
CA ARG A 216 -61.96 -16.72 -42.87
C ARG A 216 -63.17 -17.62 -43.12
N THR A 217 -63.36 -18.03 -44.37
CA THR A 217 -64.37 -18.98 -44.83
C THR A 217 -63.75 -20.33 -45.19
N GLU A 218 -64.55 -21.39 -45.24
CA GLU A 218 -64.11 -22.74 -45.62
C GLU A 218 -63.48 -22.77 -47.03
N GLU A 219 -64.04 -22.01 -47.97
CA GLU A 219 -63.51 -21.83 -49.33
C GLU A 219 -62.10 -21.18 -49.32
N LEU A 220 -61.86 -20.21 -48.43
CA LEU A 220 -60.55 -19.57 -48.31
C LEU A 220 -59.49 -20.55 -47.77
N LEU A 221 -59.88 -21.42 -46.85
CA LEU A 221 -58.99 -22.45 -46.29
C LEU A 221 -58.61 -23.49 -47.36
N GLU A 222 -59.55 -23.90 -48.22
CA GLU A 222 -59.27 -24.83 -49.32
C GLU A 222 -58.38 -24.21 -50.42
N VAL A 223 -58.64 -22.96 -50.79
CA VAL A 223 -57.83 -22.20 -51.77
C VAL A 223 -56.41 -21.97 -51.23
N GLY A 224 -56.28 -21.61 -49.95
CA GLY A 224 -54.99 -21.47 -49.29
C GLY A 224 -54.23 -22.80 -49.26
N ARG A 225 -54.91 -23.90 -48.90
CA ARG A 225 -54.30 -25.24 -48.86
C ARG A 225 -53.83 -25.67 -50.24
N THR A 226 -54.62 -25.51 -51.29
CA THR A 226 -54.20 -25.91 -52.65
C THR A 226 -53.07 -25.05 -53.21
N ARG A 227 -53.05 -23.74 -52.91
CA ARG A 227 -52.03 -22.81 -53.42
C ARG A 227 -50.70 -22.92 -52.69
N TYR A 228 -50.71 -23.07 -51.37
CA TYR A 228 -49.50 -22.99 -50.54
C TYR A 228 -48.94 -24.36 -50.12
N SER A 229 -49.72 -25.46 -50.19
CA SER A 229 -49.22 -26.81 -49.84
C SER A 229 -48.09 -27.34 -50.73
N LYS A 230 -48.04 -26.93 -52.01
CA LYS A 230 -47.02 -27.39 -52.97
C LYS A 230 -45.67 -26.68 -52.85
N LYS A 231 -45.63 -25.48 -52.26
CA LYS A 231 -44.46 -24.58 -52.26
C LYS A 231 -43.39 -24.93 -51.18
N ARG A 232 -43.59 -26.00 -50.41
CA ARG A 232 -42.69 -26.48 -49.34
C ARG A 232 -42.37 -27.99 -49.39
N ARG A 233 -42.68 -28.68 -50.50
CA ARG A 233 -42.30 -30.10 -50.71
C ARG A 233 -40.93 -30.29 -51.38
N THR A 234 -40.18 -29.20 -51.56
CA THR A 234 -38.79 -29.12 -52.03
C THR A 234 -38.02 -28.31 -51.02
#